data_AF-A0A6B8VW79-F1
#
_entry.id   AF-A0A6B8VW79-F1
#
_cell.length_a   1.000
_cell.length_b   1.000
_cell.length_c   1.000
_cell.angle_alpha   90.00
_cell.angle_beta   90.00
_cell.angle_gamma   90.00
#
_symmetry.space_group_name_H-M   'P 1'
#
loop_
_entity.id
_entity.type
_entity.pdbx_description
1 polymer ?
#
loop_
_entity_poly.entity_id
_entity_poly.type
_entity_poly.pdbx_seq_one_letter_code
_entity_poly.pdbx_strand_id
1 'polypeptide(L)'
;MKETCDFSCEDIQAQLCTLLDPGTTPQEARALIDSIARCPECYGRLQSEQEIREILQRCCTAQAAAPASLRQRITMQIRVTRFQG
;
A
#
# COMPACT_ATOMS: atom_id res chain seq x y z
N MET A 1 23.71 20.05 -7.94
CA MET A 1 23.78 18.92 -8.88
C MET A 1 22.44 18.23 -8.85
N LYS A 2 21.69 18.23 -9.95
CA LYS A 2 20.37 17.59 -10.03
C LYS A 2 20.61 16.25 -10.72
N GLU A 3 20.81 15.20 -9.93
CA GLU A 3 21.07 13.87 -10.45
C GLU A 3 19.83 13.40 -11.24
N THR A 4 20.06 13.10 -12.50
CA THR A 4 19.02 12.91 -13.51
C THR A 4 18.36 11.55 -13.35
N CYS A 5 17.10 11.58 -12.95
CA CYS A 5 16.11 10.53 -13.15
C CYS A 5 16.12 10.11 -14.64
N ASP A 6 16.48 8.85 -14.95
CA ASP A 6 16.53 8.31 -16.33
C ASP A 6 15.13 8.17 -16.96
N PHE A 7 14.10 8.14 -16.12
CA PHE A 7 12.70 8.21 -16.49
C PHE A 7 12.11 9.51 -15.97
N SER A 8 11.18 10.10 -16.70
CA SER A 8 10.46 11.31 -16.30
C SER A 8 9.81 11.08 -14.92
N CYS A 9 10.53 11.53 -13.89
CA CYS A 9 10.11 11.67 -12.49
C CYS A 9 8.72 12.35 -12.35
N GLU A 10 8.19 12.94 -13.44
CA GLU A 10 6.85 13.48 -13.60
C GLU A 10 5.75 12.45 -13.31
N ASP A 11 5.97 11.16 -13.62
CA ASP A 11 4.97 10.10 -13.41
C ASP A 11 5.16 9.31 -12.09
N ILE A 12 6.13 9.69 -11.26
CA ILE A 12 6.43 8.96 -10.02
C ILE A 12 5.20 8.88 -9.08
N GLN A 13 4.36 9.91 -9.06
CA GLN A 13 3.17 9.92 -8.23
C GLN A 13 2.16 8.85 -8.66
N ALA A 14 1.99 8.63 -9.97
CA ALA A 14 1.11 7.60 -10.48
C ALA A 14 1.66 6.21 -10.13
N GLN A 15 2.96 6.00 -10.31
CA GLN A 15 3.64 4.76 -9.94
C GLN A 15 3.57 4.47 -8.43
N LEU A 16 3.73 5.48 -7.58
CA LEU A 16 3.57 5.35 -6.13
C LEU A 16 2.12 5.02 -5.75
N CYS A 17 1.15 5.68 -6.41
CA CYS A 17 -0.27 5.40 -6.20
C CYS A 17 -0.59 3.94 -6.56
N THR A 18 -0.13 3.47 -7.73
CA THR A 18 -0.26 2.07 -8.12
C THR A 18 0.44 1.16 -7.12
N LEU A 19 1.69 1.41 -6.76
CA LEU A 19 2.44 0.57 -5.81
C LEU A 19 1.74 0.44 -4.44
N LEU A 20 1.10 1.50 -3.99
CA LEU A 20 0.42 1.55 -2.68
C LEU A 20 -1.06 1.15 -2.77
N ASP A 21 -1.60 0.89 -3.95
CA ASP A 21 -2.98 0.44 -4.12
C ASP A 21 -3.18 -0.98 -3.51
N PRO A 22 -4.27 -1.22 -2.76
CA PRO A 22 -4.54 -2.53 -2.17
C PRO A 22 -4.80 -3.65 -3.20
N GLY A 23 -5.07 -3.32 -4.46
CA GLY A 23 -5.25 -4.24 -5.57
C GLY A 23 -3.95 -4.61 -6.29
N THR A 24 -2.82 -3.98 -5.97
CA THR A 24 -1.55 -4.23 -6.65
C THR A 24 -0.94 -5.56 -6.27
N THR A 25 -0.57 -6.33 -7.28
CA THR A 25 0.02 -7.64 -7.07
C THR A 25 1.44 -7.51 -6.52
N PRO A 26 1.92 -8.48 -5.73
CA PRO A 26 3.28 -8.44 -5.19
C PRO A 26 4.36 -8.44 -6.29
N GLN A 27 4.05 -9.00 -7.46
CA GLN A 27 4.94 -9.01 -8.62
C GLN A 27 5.09 -7.61 -9.23
N GLU A 28 3.97 -6.92 -9.46
CA GLU A 28 3.97 -5.54 -9.96
C GLU A 28 4.62 -4.58 -8.96
N ALA A 29 4.32 -4.75 -7.67
CA ALA A 29 4.93 -3.97 -6.61
C ALA A 29 6.47 -4.10 -6.65
N ARG A 30 6.99 -5.32 -6.86
CA ARG A 30 8.44 -5.53 -6.93
C ARG A 30 9.06 -4.85 -8.15
N ALA A 31 8.40 -4.91 -9.31
CA ALA A 31 8.87 -4.25 -10.53
C ALA A 31 8.89 -2.72 -10.40
N LEU A 32 7.86 -2.14 -9.77
CA LEU A 32 7.78 -0.72 -9.46
C LEU A 32 8.90 -0.30 -8.49
N ILE A 33 9.13 -1.07 -7.42
CA ILE A 33 10.21 -0.79 -6.46
C ILE A 33 11.58 -0.81 -7.14
N ASP A 34 11.86 -1.80 -8.00
CA ASP A 34 13.13 -1.87 -8.75
C ASP A 34 13.33 -0.63 -9.63
N SER A 35 12.26 -0.19 -10.29
CA SER A 35 12.28 0.97 -11.19
C SER A 35 12.51 2.26 -10.40
N ILE A 36 11.82 2.43 -9.27
CA ILE A 36 11.93 3.59 -8.39
C ILE A 36 13.31 3.65 -7.72
N ALA A 37 13.88 2.51 -7.33
CA ALA A 37 15.18 2.42 -6.67
C ALA A 37 16.35 2.87 -7.56
N ARG A 38 16.17 2.95 -8.88
CA ARG A 38 17.18 3.48 -9.80
C ARG A 38 17.39 4.99 -9.66
N CYS A 39 16.44 5.70 -9.04
CA CYS A 39 16.55 7.12 -8.78
C CYS A 39 16.49 7.39 -7.25
N PRO A 40 17.53 7.98 -6.65
CA PRO A 40 17.55 8.24 -5.21
C PRO A 40 16.47 9.24 -4.77
N GLU A 41 16.10 10.21 -5.63
CA GLU A 41 15.04 11.18 -5.33
C GLU A 41 13.65 10.52 -5.31
N CYS A 42 13.36 9.66 -6.30
CA CYS A 42 12.11 8.88 -6.33
C CYS A 42 12.02 7.89 -5.18
N TYR A 43 13.13 7.24 -4.85
CA TYR A 43 13.20 6.35 -3.70
C TYR A 43 12.95 7.08 -2.39
N GLY A 44 13.53 8.28 -2.21
CA GLY A 44 13.25 9.12 -1.05
C GLY A 44 11.75 9.47 -0.91
N ARG A 45 11.08 9.78 -2.03
CA ARG A 45 9.61 10.00 -2.04
C ARG A 45 8.83 8.74 -1.65
N LEU A 46 9.23 7.57 -2.15
CA LEU A 46 8.63 6.30 -1.77
C LEU A 46 8.75 6.04 -0.26
N GLN A 47 9.91 6.34 0.34
CA GLN A 47 10.10 6.17 1.77
C GLN A 47 9.16 7.09 2.57
N SER A 48 9.10 8.38 2.21
CA SER A 48 8.18 9.32 2.87
C SER A 48 6.71 8.89 2.78
N GLU A 49 6.25 8.43 1.62
CA GLU A 49 4.88 7.94 1.47
C GLU A 49 4.60 6.69 2.32
N GLN A 50 5.57 5.77 2.43
CA GLN A 50 5.44 4.60 3.31
C GLN A 50 5.37 5.00 4.79
N GLU A 51 6.25 5.90 5.23
CA GLU A 51 6.25 6.39 6.62
C GLU A 51 4.92 7.06 6.98
N ILE A 52 4.40 7.93 6.10
CA ILE A 52 3.09 8.56 6.27
C ILE A 52 2.00 7.49 6.36
N ARG A 53 2.04 6.47 5.48
CA ARG A 53 1.04 5.40 5.48
C ARG A 53 1.11 4.53 6.73
N GLU A 54 2.30 4.25 7.25
CA GLU A 54 2.48 3.55 8.52
C GLU A 54 1.91 4.35 9.68
N ILE A 55 2.13 5.67 9.70
CA ILE A 55 1.52 6.57 10.70
C ILE A 55 -0.01 6.52 10.59
N LEU A 56 -0.56 6.66 9.39
CA LEU A 56 -2.01 6.59 9.15
C LEU A 56 -2.57 5.23 9.56
N GLN A 57 -1.89 4.13 9.24
CA GLN A 57 -2.30 2.79 9.64
C GLN A 57 -2.31 2.69 11.16
N ARG A 58 -1.29 3.18 11.86
CA ARG A 58 -1.24 3.14 13.33
C ARG A 58 -2.37 3.94 13.96
N CYS A 59 -2.66 5.15 13.46
CA CYS A 59 -3.75 5.98 13.97
C CYS A 59 -5.12 5.37 13.64
N CYS A 60 -5.39 5.10 12.36
CA CYS A 60 -6.72 4.69 11.92
C CYS A 60 -7.07 3.26 12.36
N THR A 61 -6.11 2.33 12.43
CA THR A 61 -6.43 0.93 12.81
C THR A 61 -6.60 0.76 14.32
N ALA A 62 -5.97 1.62 15.14
CA ALA A 62 -6.15 1.61 16.59
C ALA A 62 -7.51 2.20 17.01
N GLN A 63 -7.97 3.29 16.38
CA GLN A 63 -9.27 3.90 16.69
C GLN A 63 -10.46 3.31 15.91
N ALA A 64 -10.27 2.77 14.69
CA ALA A 64 -11.35 2.25 13.85
C ALA A 64 -11.52 0.73 13.93
N ALA A 65 -11.16 0.13 15.06
CA ALA A 65 -11.36 -1.30 15.25
C ALA A 65 -12.87 -1.60 15.33
N ALA A 66 -13.40 -2.35 14.34
CA ALA A 66 -14.83 -2.68 14.29
C ALA A 66 -15.32 -3.28 15.63
N PRO A 67 -16.56 -3.01 16.07
CA PRO A 67 -17.08 -3.58 17.32
C PRO A 67 -16.93 -5.11 17.34
N ALA A 68 -16.53 -5.67 18.49
CA ALA A 68 -16.28 -7.11 18.62
C ALA A 68 -17.48 -7.96 18.18
N SER A 69 -18.69 -7.50 18.51
CA SER A 69 -19.96 -8.12 18.10
C SER A 69 -20.12 -8.18 16.59
N LEU A 70 -19.76 -7.12 15.87
CA LEU A 70 -19.82 -7.08 14.40
C LEU A 70 -18.78 -8.03 13.79
N ARG A 71 -17.55 -8.04 14.32
CA ARG A 71 -16.49 -8.98 13.88
C ARG A 71 -16.91 -10.44 14.08
N GLN A 72 -17.49 -10.78 15.22
CA GLN A 72 -17.99 -12.12 15.51
C GLN A 72 -19.09 -12.54 14.53
N ARG A 73 -20.07 -11.66 14.28
CA ARG A 73 -21.16 -11.92 13.32
C ARG A 73 -20.62 -12.17 11.91
N ILE A 74 -19.73 -11.29 11.41
CA ILE A 74 -19.15 -11.42 10.07
C ILE A 74 -18.33 -12.72 9.97
N THR A 75 -17.51 -13.03 10.98
CA THR A 75 -16.69 -14.25 11.00
C THR A 75 -17.56 -15.51 10.94
N MET A 76 -18.67 -15.54 11.69
CA MET A 76 -19.61 -16.65 11.69
C MET A 76 -20.28 -16.83 10.33
N GLN A 77 -20.75 -15.73 9.72
CA GLN A 77 -21.38 -15.76 8.40
C GLN A 77 -20.41 -16.27 7.32
N ILE A 78 -19.17 -15.77 7.29
CA ILE A 78 -18.14 -16.22 6.34
C ILE A 78 -17.86 -17.73 6.49
N ARG A 79 -17.78 -18.23 7.73
CA ARG A 79 -17.59 -19.66 7.99
C ARG A 79 -18.76 -20.46 7.43
N VAL A 80 -20.00 -20.10 7.77
CA VAL A 80 -21.20 -20.82 7.30
C VAL A 80 -21.28 -20.86 5.78
N THR A 81 -21.03 -19.74 5.10
CA THR A 81 -21.05 -19.69 3.62
C THR A 81 -19.99 -20.60 2.99
N ARG A 82 -18.80 -20.72 3.58
CA ARG A 82 -17.74 -21.63 3.08
C ARG A 82 -18.05 -23.11 3.25
N PHE A 83 -18.90 -23.48 4.22
CA PHE A 83 -19.31 -24.88 4.43
C PHE A 83 -20.55 -25.27 3.61
N GLN A 84 -21.25 -24.31 3.00
CA GLN A 84 -22.45 -24.53 2.19
C GLN A 84 -22.18 -24.46 0.68
N GLY A 85 -20.91 -24.35 0.27
CA GLY A 85 -20.47 -24.36 -1.13
C GLY A 85 -19.78 -25.66 -1.51
#